data_AF-A0A969JS01-F1
#
_entry.id   AF-A0A969JS01-F1
#
_cell.length_a   1.000
_cell.length_b   1.000
_cell.length_c   1.000
_cell.angle_alpha   90.00
_cell.angle_beta   90.00
_cell.angle_gamma   90.00
#
_symmetry.space_group_name_H-M   'P 1'
#
loop_
_entity.id
_entity.type
_entity.pdbx_description
1 polymer ?
#
loop_
_entity_poly.entity_id
_entity_poly.type
_entity_poly.pdbx_seq_one_letter_code
_entity_poly.pdbx_strand_id
1 'polypeptide(L)'
;MPGNMEFGFEFNRPQPATRKGEDEPMRILILGNFSGWDRQGNHAIADPLAERKPVSVDIDTFDEVLTRFAPRLSLSLNTSPGAGEELEFRTLDDFHPDRLYARLSVFQELRQTRERLANPATFKQTAATLFGTDEGSSPQKASEPAPATSEGEGDMLERLLGKPATAPVPTGKPTGVDDFINNIMQPHIVPSADPRQSELIAGADTAISETMSAVLHQSAFQSLEAAWRGLYTLVSELDSDADLQFYVLDVTQDELFADVRAAAADLRQSALYTHLVDRTRVPGSQPWSLLIGDYAFGSSAEDVALLAALGALGAQAGGPFIATAKLDLMGCASSQELPDPAIWQSMDSGAAERWRALRTSWIATWLGLALPRVLVRLPYGSRGEPIDAFAFEEIPAGDDHNAYLWGSPAFACASLLASAYLENGWSMQPGDCLELEDLPTYTYQEAGETIMQPCAEVLLGERAAQAILEQGVMPLMSYRNRGSVRVLRFQSLADPATTLAGSWQ
;
A
#
# COMPACT_ATOMS: atom_id res chain seq x y z
N MET A 1 -7.00 -15.37 -43.31
CA MET A 1 -5.59 -15.12 -42.96
C MET A 1 -5.62 -14.12 -41.83
N PRO A 2 -5.38 -14.52 -40.56
CA PRO A 2 -5.24 -13.53 -39.50
C PRO A 2 -4.01 -12.70 -39.85
N GLY A 3 -4.19 -11.38 -39.94
CA GLY A 3 -3.09 -10.46 -40.25
C GLY A 3 -2.08 -10.57 -39.12
N ASN A 4 -0.83 -10.92 -39.45
CA ASN A 4 0.27 -10.75 -38.52
C ASN A 4 0.31 -9.27 -38.16
N MET A 5 -0.12 -8.95 -36.93
CA MET A 5 0.16 -7.67 -36.33
C MET A 5 1.66 -7.68 -36.03
N GLU A 6 2.47 -7.33 -37.03
CA GLU A 6 3.90 -7.10 -36.81
C GLU A 6 4.01 -5.85 -35.92
N PHE A 7 4.56 -6.02 -34.72
CA PHE A 7 5.02 -4.88 -33.94
C PHE A 7 6.07 -4.17 -34.78
N GLY A 8 5.69 -3.05 -35.41
CA GLY A 8 6.43 -2.37 -36.48
C GLY A 8 7.70 -1.68 -36.01
N PHE A 9 8.43 -2.25 -35.06
CA PHE A 9 9.70 -1.75 -34.59
C PHE A 9 10.83 -2.15 -35.56
N GLU A 10 11.74 -1.24 -35.86
CA GLU A 10 12.87 -1.47 -36.78
C GLU A 10 14.01 -2.35 -36.19
N PHE A 11 13.69 -3.25 -35.25
CA PHE A 11 14.66 -4.21 -34.71
C PHE A 11 14.50 -5.57 -35.38
N ASN A 12 15.57 -6.04 -36.01
CA ASN A 12 15.70 -7.46 -36.30
C ASN A 12 15.78 -8.25 -35.00
N ARG A 13 15.27 -9.49 -35.02
CA ARG A 13 15.45 -10.46 -33.93
C ARG A 13 16.95 -10.49 -33.56
N PRO A 14 17.33 -10.12 -32.32
CA PRO A 14 18.73 -10.12 -31.92
C PRO A 14 19.28 -11.55 -31.94
N GLN A 15 20.61 -11.68 -32.05
CA GLN A 15 21.27 -12.95 -31.77
C GLN A 15 20.94 -13.38 -30.33
N PRO A 16 20.93 -14.70 -30.04
CA PRO A 16 20.78 -15.18 -28.67
C PRO A 16 21.75 -14.44 -27.75
N ALA A 17 21.30 -14.07 -26.55
CA ALA A 17 22.22 -13.55 -25.54
C ALA A 17 23.40 -14.53 -25.43
N THR A 18 24.61 -14.01 -25.53
CA THR A 18 25.78 -14.79 -25.18
C THR A 18 25.89 -14.77 -23.67
N ARG A 19 25.96 -15.95 -23.05
CA ARG A 19 26.33 -16.12 -21.66
C ARG A 19 27.48 -15.18 -21.29
N LYS A 20 27.27 -14.37 -20.26
CA LYS A 20 28.27 -13.40 -19.76
C LYS A 20 29.51 -14.13 -19.23
N GLY A 21 30.66 -13.46 -19.27
CA GLY A 21 31.89 -14.00 -18.68
C GLY A 21 31.73 -14.23 -17.17
N GLU A 22 32.43 -15.23 -16.61
CA GLU A 22 32.30 -15.60 -15.19
C GLU A 22 32.52 -14.42 -14.23
N ASP A 23 33.37 -13.46 -14.60
CA ASP A 23 33.71 -12.27 -13.79
C ASP A 23 32.80 -11.04 -14.03
N GLU A 24 31.73 -11.15 -14.84
CA GLU A 24 30.81 -10.03 -15.05
C GLU A 24 29.74 -9.96 -13.94
N PRO A 25 29.41 -8.78 -13.42
CA PRO A 25 28.39 -8.68 -12.38
C PRO A 25 26.96 -8.76 -12.95
N MET A 26 26.04 -9.24 -12.11
CA MET A 26 24.61 -9.14 -12.33
C MET A 26 24.14 -7.71 -12.04
N ARG A 27 23.78 -6.97 -13.10
CA ARG A 27 23.25 -5.61 -12.98
C ARG A 27 21.73 -5.62 -13.14
N ILE A 28 21.01 -5.27 -12.09
CA ILE A 28 19.55 -5.24 -12.06
C ILE A 28 19.08 -3.79 -12.09
N LEU A 29 18.28 -3.43 -13.11
CA LEU A 29 17.67 -2.11 -13.20
C LEU A 29 16.20 -2.19 -12.81
N ILE A 30 15.81 -1.43 -11.79
CA ILE A 30 14.43 -1.27 -11.34
C ILE A 30 13.87 0.04 -11.91
N LEU A 31 12.76 -0.06 -12.64
CA LEU A 31 11.99 1.07 -13.16
C LEU A 31 10.70 1.19 -12.35
N GLY A 32 10.42 2.38 -11.83
CA GLY A 32 9.23 2.60 -11.00
C GLY A 32 8.98 4.07 -10.70
N ASN A 33 7.81 4.35 -10.13
CA ASN A 33 7.42 5.70 -9.70
C ASN A 33 7.89 5.98 -8.27
N PHE A 34 9.19 6.18 -8.10
CA PHE A 34 9.80 6.32 -6.78
C PHE A 34 9.67 7.73 -6.21
N SER A 35 9.45 8.75 -7.04
CA SER A 35 9.14 10.12 -6.56
C SER A 35 7.68 10.34 -6.16
N GLY A 36 6.77 9.41 -6.46
CA GLY A 36 5.34 9.56 -6.16
C GLY A 36 4.60 10.49 -7.14
N TRP A 37 5.08 10.62 -8.38
CA TRP A 37 4.43 11.44 -9.40
C TRP A 37 3.03 10.94 -9.74
N ASP A 38 2.06 11.84 -9.87
CA ASP A 38 0.71 11.51 -10.30
C ASP A 38 0.33 12.18 -11.64
N ARG A 39 -0.70 11.63 -12.30
CA ARG A 39 -1.28 12.19 -13.54
C ARG A 39 -1.85 13.60 -13.37
N GLN A 40 -2.07 14.06 -12.14
CA GLN A 40 -2.57 15.40 -11.86
C GLN A 40 -1.46 16.45 -11.98
N GLY A 41 -0.19 16.04 -12.10
CA GLY A 41 0.94 16.91 -12.38
C GLY A 41 1.39 17.71 -11.17
N ASN A 42 1.04 17.28 -9.96
CA ASN A 42 1.31 18.04 -8.74
C ASN A 42 2.81 18.11 -8.42
N HIS A 43 3.61 17.11 -8.86
CA HIS A 43 5.05 17.03 -8.59
C HIS A 43 5.85 16.49 -9.79
N ALA A 44 5.84 17.20 -10.93
CA ALA A 44 6.59 16.75 -12.10
C ALA A 44 8.11 16.67 -11.82
N ILE A 45 8.72 15.53 -12.17
CA ILE A 45 10.19 15.39 -12.18
C ILE A 45 10.72 16.42 -13.19
N ALA A 46 11.54 17.35 -12.70
CA ALA A 46 11.97 18.52 -13.47
C ALA A 46 12.78 18.14 -14.73
N ASP A 47 13.57 17.07 -14.64
CA ASP A 47 14.46 16.64 -15.71
C ASP A 47 13.72 15.78 -16.74
N PRO A 48 13.94 15.99 -18.06
CA PRO A 48 13.44 15.10 -19.09
C PRO A 48 13.93 13.66 -18.90
N LEU A 49 13.11 12.67 -19.27
CA LEU A 49 13.45 11.24 -19.09
C LEU A 49 14.84 10.89 -19.66
N ALA A 50 15.24 11.44 -20.80
CA ALA A 50 16.54 11.17 -21.43
C ALA A 50 17.75 11.64 -20.59
N GLU A 51 17.57 12.66 -19.74
CA GLU A 51 18.62 13.26 -18.92
C GLU A 51 18.76 12.55 -17.56
N ARG A 52 17.67 11.95 -17.07
CA ARG A 52 17.67 11.16 -15.83
C ARG A 52 18.69 10.03 -15.91
N LYS A 53 19.43 9.77 -14.84
CA LYS A 53 20.43 8.69 -14.78
C LYS A 53 19.96 7.65 -13.79
N PRO A 54 20.02 6.35 -14.13
CA PRO A 54 19.88 5.30 -13.14
C PRO A 54 20.84 5.53 -11.98
N VAL A 55 20.32 5.41 -10.76
CA VAL A 55 21.05 5.65 -9.51
C VAL A 55 21.37 4.30 -8.90
N SER A 56 22.64 4.03 -8.58
CA SER A 56 23.03 2.83 -7.84
C SER A 56 22.41 2.86 -6.45
N VAL A 57 21.97 1.71 -5.96
CA VAL A 57 21.42 1.56 -4.62
C VAL A 57 21.89 0.24 -4.01
N ASP A 58 22.22 0.29 -2.74
CA ASP A 58 22.51 -0.84 -1.86
C ASP A 58 21.93 -0.52 -0.47
N ILE A 59 22.09 -1.43 0.49
CA ILE A 59 21.58 -1.22 1.85
C ILE A 59 22.20 0.00 2.55
N ASP A 60 23.47 0.33 2.25
CA ASP A 60 24.20 1.43 2.89
C ASP A 60 23.80 2.81 2.31
N THR A 61 23.44 2.85 1.03
CA THR A 61 23.08 4.07 0.29
C THR A 61 21.57 4.26 0.16
N PHE A 62 20.76 3.32 0.64
CA PHE A 62 19.30 3.34 0.48
C PHE A 62 18.66 4.67 0.91
N ASP A 63 18.94 5.15 2.13
CA ASP A 63 18.37 6.39 2.65
C ASP A 63 18.84 7.63 1.88
N GLU A 64 20.08 7.61 1.36
CA GLU A 64 20.59 8.68 0.50
C GLU A 64 19.85 8.71 -0.84
N VAL A 65 19.58 7.54 -1.42
CA VAL A 65 18.79 7.40 -2.65
C VAL A 65 17.36 7.84 -2.43
N LEU A 66 16.70 7.42 -1.34
CA LEU A 66 15.34 7.86 -1.00
C LEU A 66 15.29 9.38 -0.82
N THR A 67 16.20 9.95 -0.03
CA THR A 67 16.31 11.40 0.16
C THR A 67 16.56 12.14 -1.17
N ARG A 68 17.39 11.58 -2.06
CA ARG A 68 17.70 12.18 -3.37
C ARG A 68 16.49 12.23 -4.29
N PHE A 69 15.64 11.20 -4.27
CA PHE A 69 14.42 11.16 -5.07
C PHE A 69 13.35 12.10 -4.50
N ALA A 70 13.47 12.46 -3.21
CA ALA A 70 12.57 13.34 -2.48
C ALA A 70 11.07 13.04 -2.76
N PRO A 71 10.60 11.81 -2.50
CA PRO A 71 9.24 11.40 -2.83
C PRO A 71 8.20 12.30 -2.16
N ARG A 72 7.17 12.66 -2.92
CA ARG A 72 6.10 13.55 -2.45
C ARG A 72 4.72 13.04 -2.81
N LEU A 73 3.78 13.26 -1.90
CA LEU A 73 2.37 12.94 -2.11
C LEU A 73 1.48 14.05 -1.57
N SER A 74 0.47 14.42 -2.36
CA SER A 74 -0.60 15.32 -1.90
C SER A 74 -1.75 14.48 -1.35
N LEU A 75 -1.95 14.50 -0.04
CA LEU A 75 -3.07 13.82 0.60
C LEU A 75 -4.34 14.67 0.49
N SER A 76 -5.41 14.08 -0.05
CA SER A 76 -6.74 14.66 0.01
C SER A 76 -7.43 14.21 1.29
N LEU A 77 -7.46 15.07 2.31
CA LEU A 77 -8.15 14.82 3.56
C LEU A 77 -9.49 15.57 3.56
N ASN A 78 -10.56 14.92 4.02
CA ASN A 78 -11.93 15.44 4.01
C ASN A 78 -12.17 16.63 4.97
N THR A 79 -11.11 17.26 5.49
CA THR A 79 -11.18 18.29 6.52
C THR A 79 -11.31 19.71 5.96
N SER A 80 -10.98 19.95 4.69
CA SER A 80 -11.33 21.18 3.96
C SER A 80 -11.20 21.02 2.43
N PRO A 81 -12.21 21.44 1.64
CA PRO A 81 -12.11 21.37 0.19
C PRO A 81 -11.04 22.36 -0.33
N GLY A 82 -9.91 21.85 -0.81
CA GLY A 82 -8.91 22.59 -1.58
C GLY A 82 -7.53 22.79 -0.93
N ALA A 83 -7.29 22.29 0.29
CA ALA A 83 -5.97 22.30 0.92
C ALA A 83 -5.48 20.86 1.08
N GLY A 84 -4.84 20.29 0.05
CA GLY A 84 -4.12 19.03 0.19
C GLY A 84 -2.90 19.21 1.08
N GLU A 85 -2.63 18.26 1.97
CA GLU A 85 -1.38 18.24 2.74
C GLU A 85 -0.30 17.54 1.90
N GLU A 86 0.81 18.23 1.63
CA GLU A 86 1.97 17.66 0.95
C GLU A 86 2.85 16.92 1.95
N LEU A 87 3.05 15.63 1.72
CA LEU A 87 4.00 14.78 2.43
C LEU A 87 5.31 14.70 1.65
N GLU A 88 6.43 14.79 2.36
CA GLU A 88 7.78 14.51 1.85
C GLU A 88 8.42 13.40 2.69
N PHE A 89 8.92 12.38 2.00
CA PHE A 89 9.56 11.21 2.58
C PHE A 89 11.08 11.28 2.39
N ARG A 90 11.84 10.98 3.44
CA ARG A 90 13.33 10.95 3.43
C ARG A 90 13.89 9.64 3.96
N THR A 91 13.09 8.92 4.73
CA THR A 91 13.40 7.58 5.26
C THR A 91 12.14 6.71 5.21
N LEU A 92 12.28 5.40 5.34
CA LEU A 92 11.12 4.50 5.46
C LEU A 92 10.25 4.80 6.71
N ASP A 93 10.86 5.30 7.78
CA ASP A 93 10.16 5.72 8.99
C ASP A 93 9.11 6.79 8.70
N ASP A 94 9.27 7.62 7.66
CA ASP A 94 8.30 8.67 7.32
C ASP A 94 6.94 8.12 6.87
N PHE A 95 6.87 6.83 6.49
CA PHE A 95 5.61 6.12 6.24
C PHE A 95 4.94 5.60 7.52
N HIS A 96 5.64 5.59 8.66
CA HIS A 96 5.14 5.03 9.91
C HIS A 96 4.02 5.90 10.53
N PRO A 97 2.94 5.31 11.09
CA PRO A 97 1.82 6.03 11.67
C PRO A 97 2.23 7.04 12.74
N ASP A 98 3.22 6.72 13.58
CA ASP A 98 3.70 7.65 14.61
C ASP A 98 4.33 8.92 14.00
N ARG A 99 5.03 8.79 12.86
CA ARG A 99 5.59 9.95 12.13
C ARG A 99 4.50 10.75 11.45
N LEU A 100 3.56 10.08 10.78
CA LEU A 100 2.42 10.72 10.12
C LEU A 100 1.55 11.48 11.13
N TYR A 101 1.27 10.84 12.27
CA TYR A 101 0.55 11.44 13.38
C TYR A 101 1.28 12.70 13.85
N ALA A 102 2.58 12.64 14.11
CA ALA A 102 3.34 13.81 14.56
C ALA A 102 3.37 14.97 13.53
N ARG A 103 3.46 14.67 12.23
CA ARG A 103 3.73 15.66 11.17
C ARG A 103 2.48 16.31 10.56
N LEU A 104 1.40 15.55 10.35
CA LEU A 104 0.22 16.05 9.61
C LEU A 104 -0.63 17.00 10.45
N SER A 105 -1.13 18.07 9.82
CA SER A 105 -1.85 19.14 10.51
C SER A 105 -3.23 18.67 10.99
N VAL A 106 -3.89 17.78 10.24
CA VAL A 106 -5.13 17.13 10.67
C VAL A 106 -5.01 16.46 12.05
N PHE A 107 -3.89 15.80 12.34
CA PHE A 107 -3.68 15.14 13.62
C PHE A 107 -3.30 16.13 14.72
N GLN A 108 -2.72 17.28 14.38
CA GLN A 108 -2.49 18.35 15.34
C GLN A 108 -3.81 18.89 15.88
N GLU A 109 -4.81 19.11 15.02
CA GLU A 109 -6.14 19.56 15.44
C GLU A 109 -6.86 18.52 16.30
N LEU A 110 -6.78 17.25 15.92
CA LEU A 110 -7.35 16.13 16.68
C LEU A 110 -6.67 15.98 18.05
N ARG A 111 -5.34 16.09 18.13
CA ARG A 111 -4.58 16.09 19.39
C ARG A 111 -5.03 17.20 20.32
N GLN A 112 -5.08 18.44 19.84
CA GLN A 112 -5.52 19.59 20.64
C GLN A 112 -6.96 19.44 21.12
N THR A 113 -7.82 18.85 20.29
CA THR A 113 -9.21 18.57 20.67
C THR A 113 -9.27 17.51 21.77
N ARG A 114 -8.55 16.40 21.62
CA ARG A 114 -8.42 15.35 22.63
C ARG A 114 -7.87 15.88 23.95
N GLU A 115 -6.80 16.67 23.92
CA GLU A 115 -6.19 17.29 25.12
C GLU A 115 -7.17 18.22 25.84
N ARG A 116 -7.91 19.05 25.09
CA ARG A 116 -8.93 19.94 25.66
C ARG A 116 -10.14 19.19 26.23
N LEU A 117 -10.49 18.04 25.67
CA LEU A 117 -11.52 17.16 26.21
C LEU A 117 -11.02 16.41 27.47
N ALA A 118 -9.74 16.05 27.51
CA ALA A 118 -9.12 15.42 28.68
C ALA A 118 -8.97 16.36 29.88
N ASN A 119 -8.82 17.67 29.64
CA ASN A 119 -8.70 18.66 30.71
C ASN A 119 -10.09 19.12 31.22
N PRO A 120 -10.44 18.86 32.50
CA PRO A 120 -11.73 19.23 33.07
C PRO A 120 -12.08 20.72 32.97
N ALA A 121 -11.07 21.60 32.95
CA ALA A 121 -11.26 23.05 32.86
C ALA A 121 -11.72 23.52 31.46
N THR A 122 -11.27 22.84 30.41
CA THR A 122 -11.57 23.18 29.00
C THR A 122 -12.66 22.31 28.40
N PHE A 123 -13.03 21.22 29.07
CA PHE A 123 -14.01 20.24 28.60
C PHE A 123 -15.34 20.89 28.19
N LYS A 124 -15.97 21.67 29.09
CA LYS A 124 -17.29 22.27 28.84
C LYS A 124 -17.32 23.16 27.60
N GLN A 125 -16.27 23.97 27.42
CA GLN A 125 -16.18 24.88 26.28
C GLN A 125 -16.00 24.09 24.96
N THR A 126 -15.15 23.07 24.97
CA THR A 126 -14.83 22.25 23.80
C THR A 126 -16.01 21.38 23.39
N ALA A 127 -16.69 20.76 24.35
CA ALA A 127 -17.92 20.01 24.12
C ALA A 127 -19.01 20.91 23.51
N ALA A 128 -19.18 22.13 24.01
CA ALA A 128 -20.13 23.09 23.42
C ALA A 128 -19.75 23.55 22.01
N THR A 129 -18.46 23.54 21.64
CA THR A 129 -18.02 23.91 20.28
C THR A 129 -18.27 22.79 19.27
N LEU A 130 -18.08 21.53 19.68
CA LEU A 130 -18.24 20.37 18.82
C LEU A 130 -19.71 20.00 18.58
N PHE A 131 -20.55 20.14 19.61
CA PHE A 131 -21.94 19.66 19.57
C PHE A 131 -22.99 20.79 19.62
N GLY A 132 -22.55 22.05 19.63
CA GLY A 132 -23.42 23.20 19.87
C GLY A 132 -23.89 23.28 21.33
N THR A 133 -24.38 24.44 21.73
CA THR A 133 -25.01 24.65 23.05
C THR A 133 -26.41 24.03 23.09
N ASP A 134 -26.51 22.71 23.04
CA ASP A 134 -27.75 22.02 23.38
C ASP A 134 -27.74 21.62 24.86
N GLU A 135 -28.11 22.61 25.70
CA GLU A 135 -28.85 22.30 26.92
C GLU A 135 -30.22 21.73 26.51
N GLY A 136 -30.31 20.42 26.26
CA GLY A 136 -31.63 19.86 25.96
C GLY A 136 -31.69 18.47 25.35
N SER A 137 -31.02 17.47 25.95
CA SER A 137 -31.47 16.07 25.86
C SER A 137 -30.80 15.24 26.96
N SER A 138 -31.35 15.32 28.16
CA SER A 138 -31.19 14.25 29.15
C SER A 138 -31.76 12.95 28.55
N PRO A 139 -31.17 11.77 28.80
CA PRO A 139 -31.79 10.50 28.46
C PRO A 139 -33.18 10.45 29.09
N GLN A 140 -34.19 10.21 28.27
CA GLN A 140 -35.57 10.02 28.67
C GLN A 140 -35.61 8.81 29.64
N LYS A 141 -35.61 9.11 30.94
CA LYS A 141 -35.92 8.14 31.99
C LYS A 141 -37.32 7.63 31.70
N ALA A 142 -37.43 6.33 31.48
CA ALA A 142 -38.69 5.62 31.42
C ALA A 142 -39.54 6.01 32.63
N SER A 143 -40.75 6.48 32.36
CA SER A 143 -41.76 6.79 33.36
C SER A 143 -42.29 5.49 33.95
N GLU A 144 -41.84 5.16 35.17
CA GLU A 144 -42.63 4.33 36.08
C GLU A 144 -43.38 5.23 37.08
N PRO A 145 -44.59 4.83 37.52
CA PRO A 145 -45.58 5.73 38.09
C PRO A 145 -45.26 6.15 39.53
N ALA A 146 -45.66 7.38 39.87
CA ALA A 146 -45.54 7.96 41.20
C ALA A 146 -46.35 7.16 42.26
N PRO A 147 -45.86 7.07 43.51
CA PRO A 147 -46.64 6.52 44.61
C PRO A 147 -47.73 7.51 45.02
N ALA A 148 -48.94 6.99 45.25
CA ALA A 148 -50.06 7.73 45.79
C ALA A 148 -49.79 8.14 47.25
N THR A 149 -49.73 9.44 47.52
CA THR A 149 -49.90 10.00 48.86
C THR A 149 -51.38 10.25 49.09
N SER A 150 -51.94 9.52 50.06
CA SER A 150 -53.29 9.69 50.59
C SER A 150 -53.46 11.07 51.24
N GLU A 151 -54.41 11.85 50.75
CA GLU A 151 -54.97 13.00 51.48
C GLU A 151 -55.71 12.49 52.73
N GLY A 152 -55.36 13.02 53.90
CA GLY A 152 -56.06 12.72 55.15
C GLY A 152 -57.36 13.52 55.26
N GLU A 153 -58.43 12.87 55.72
CA GLU A 153 -59.78 13.42 55.90
C GLU A 153 -59.87 14.68 56.80
N GLY A 154 -58.78 15.07 57.48
CA GLY A 154 -58.70 16.28 58.30
C GLY A 154 -58.66 17.58 57.50
N ASP A 155 -57.97 17.60 56.36
CA ASP A 155 -57.76 18.83 55.56
C ASP A 155 -58.99 19.22 54.72
N MET A 156 -59.92 18.29 54.53
CA MET A 156 -61.16 18.53 53.77
C MET A 156 -62.25 19.21 54.63
N LEU A 157 -62.25 18.96 55.94
CA LEU A 157 -63.21 19.54 56.89
C LEU A 157 -62.91 21.00 57.24
N GLU A 158 -61.64 21.41 57.21
CA GLU A 158 -61.24 22.79 57.54
C GLU A 158 -61.46 23.77 56.38
N ARG A 159 -61.47 23.30 55.12
CA ARG A 159 -61.82 24.13 53.94
C ARG A 159 -63.31 24.45 53.82
N LEU A 160 -64.20 23.69 54.47
CA LEU A 160 -65.65 23.93 54.48
C LEU A 160 -66.09 24.99 55.51
N LEU A 161 -65.22 25.38 56.45
CA LEU A 161 -65.53 26.31 57.55
C LEU A 161 -64.96 27.74 57.37
N GLY A 162 -64.47 28.09 56.17
CA GLY A 162 -64.39 29.49 55.72
C GLY A 162 -63.42 30.41 56.47
N LYS A 163 -62.14 30.02 56.63
CA LYS A 163 -61.06 30.92 57.08
C LYS A 163 -59.84 30.86 56.16
N PRO A 164 -59.16 32.00 55.85
CA PRO A 164 -57.90 31.98 55.11
C PRO A 164 -56.72 31.69 56.06
N ALA A 165 -55.88 30.71 55.72
CA ALA A 165 -54.63 30.42 56.44
C ALA A 165 -53.45 31.23 55.85
N THR A 166 -52.69 31.82 56.77
CA THR A 166 -51.56 32.73 56.58
C THR A 166 -50.25 31.97 56.28
N ALA A 167 -49.35 32.56 55.50
CA ALA A 167 -48.03 32.00 55.20
C ALA A 167 -47.06 32.10 56.41
N PRO A 168 -46.23 31.07 56.70
CA PRO A 168 -45.09 31.20 57.60
C PRO A 168 -43.77 31.42 56.84
N VAL A 169 -42.96 32.34 57.37
CA VAL A 169 -41.57 32.63 57.00
C VAL A 169 -40.64 31.56 57.62
N PRO A 170 -39.59 31.06 56.94
CA PRO A 170 -38.58 30.24 57.58
C PRO A 170 -37.48 31.13 58.20
N THR A 171 -37.22 30.92 59.49
CA THR A 171 -35.99 31.38 60.17
C THR A 171 -35.18 30.14 60.54
N GLY A 172 -33.88 30.12 60.20
CA GLY A 172 -32.98 29.06 60.63
C GLY A 172 -31.67 28.97 59.86
N LYS A 173 -30.62 29.58 60.41
CA LYS A 173 -29.19 29.24 60.24
C LYS A 173 -28.50 29.60 61.56
N PRO A 174 -27.28 29.12 61.89
CA PRO A 174 -26.49 28.02 61.30
C PRO A 174 -25.73 27.16 62.36
N THR A 175 -25.07 26.08 61.93
CA THR A 175 -23.90 25.47 62.60
C THR A 175 -22.99 24.96 61.48
N GLY A 176 -21.73 25.36 61.30
CA GLY A 176 -20.66 25.65 62.26
C GLY A 176 -19.48 24.67 62.07
N VAL A 177 -19.75 23.51 61.47
CA VAL A 177 -18.75 22.47 61.12
C VAL A 177 -18.89 22.03 59.65
N ASP A 178 -20.12 21.99 59.12
CA ASP A 178 -20.37 21.64 57.70
C ASP A 178 -19.83 22.70 56.73
N ASP A 179 -19.94 23.99 57.08
CA ASP A 179 -19.35 25.09 56.29
C ASP A 179 -17.81 25.07 56.34
N PHE A 180 -17.22 24.53 57.41
CA PHE A 180 -15.77 24.43 57.59
C PHE A 180 -15.19 23.23 56.82
N ILE A 181 -15.88 22.08 56.84
CA ILE A 181 -15.52 20.91 56.02
C ILE A 181 -15.66 21.24 54.53
N ASN A 182 -16.72 21.95 54.12
CA ASN A 182 -16.89 22.40 52.74
C ASN A 182 -15.81 23.40 52.30
N ASN A 183 -15.37 24.33 53.16
CA ASN A 183 -14.31 25.29 52.82
C ASN A 183 -12.90 24.69 52.75
N ILE A 184 -12.63 23.60 53.48
CA ILE A 184 -11.33 22.90 53.42
C ILE A 184 -11.29 21.91 52.26
N MET A 185 -12.44 21.33 51.87
CA MET A 185 -12.51 20.42 50.73
C MET A 185 -12.63 21.13 49.38
N GLN A 186 -13.11 22.38 49.33
CA GLN A 186 -13.24 23.17 48.09
C GLN A 186 -11.99 23.22 47.19
N PRO A 187 -10.74 23.32 47.70
CA PRO A 187 -9.57 23.33 46.82
C PRO A 187 -9.18 21.92 46.32
N HIS A 188 -9.82 20.84 46.80
CA HIS A 188 -9.47 19.44 46.50
C HIS A 188 -10.64 18.62 45.94
N ILE A 189 -11.83 19.23 45.74
CA ILE A 189 -12.91 18.62 44.98
C ILE A 189 -12.53 18.73 43.50
N VAL A 190 -11.92 17.68 42.97
CA VAL A 190 -11.88 17.45 41.53
C VAL A 190 -13.34 17.40 41.09
N PRO A 191 -13.81 18.28 40.18
CA PRO A 191 -15.16 18.15 39.63
C PRO A 191 -15.31 16.71 39.15
N SER A 192 -16.31 15.98 39.64
CA SER A 192 -16.59 14.63 39.16
C SER A 192 -16.61 14.68 37.65
N ALA A 193 -15.72 13.91 37.00
CA ALA A 193 -15.59 13.88 35.55
C ALA A 193 -17.00 13.67 34.96
N ASP A 194 -17.42 14.59 34.08
CA ASP A 194 -18.69 14.44 33.37
C ASP A 194 -18.63 13.06 32.68
N PRO A 195 -19.63 12.17 32.84
CA PRO A 195 -19.60 10.86 32.21
C PRO A 195 -19.33 10.93 30.69
N ARG A 196 -19.80 12.01 30.04
CA ARG A 196 -19.57 12.30 28.62
C ARG A 196 -18.11 12.58 28.28
N GLN A 197 -17.28 12.95 29.26
CA GLN A 197 -15.87 13.22 29.05
C GLN A 197 -15.15 11.98 28.51
N SER A 198 -15.41 10.82 29.10
CA SER A 198 -14.84 9.56 28.63
C SER A 198 -15.33 9.20 27.22
N GLU A 199 -16.62 9.40 26.93
CA GLU A 199 -17.23 9.15 25.63
C GLU A 199 -16.66 10.08 24.54
N LEU A 200 -16.45 11.36 24.85
CA LEU A 200 -15.91 12.33 23.89
C LEU A 200 -14.42 12.13 23.62
N ILE A 201 -13.64 11.71 24.63
CA ILE A 201 -12.24 11.30 24.42
C ILE A 201 -12.19 10.06 23.55
N ALA A 202 -13.04 9.06 23.82
CA ALA A 202 -13.14 7.86 22.99
C ALA A 202 -13.53 8.20 21.54
N GLY A 203 -14.46 9.15 21.35
CA GLY A 203 -14.81 9.66 20.02
C GLY A 203 -13.64 10.33 19.29
N ALA A 204 -12.80 11.09 20.01
CA ALA A 204 -11.58 11.66 19.44
C ALA A 204 -10.55 10.58 19.06
N ASP A 205 -10.39 9.54 19.89
CA ASP A 205 -9.50 8.41 19.62
C ASP A 205 -9.96 7.61 18.38
N THR A 206 -11.28 7.40 18.24
CA THR A 206 -11.88 6.82 17.03
C THR A 206 -11.60 7.68 15.80
N ALA A 207 -11.82 9.00 15.88
CA ALA A 207 -11.57 9.91 14.77
C ALA A 207 -10.10 9.92 14.33
N ILE A 208 -9.16 9.85 15.29
CA ILE A 208 -7.72 9.71 14.99
C ILE A 208 -7.46 8.40 14.24
N SER A 209 -8.00 7.29 14.72
CA SER A 209 -7.81 5.96 14.11
C SER A 209 -8.39 5.89 12.70
N GLU A 210 -9.62 6.37 12.51
CA GLU A 210 -10.28 6.42 11.19
C GLU A 210 -9.52 7.31 10.22
N THR A 211 -9.03 8.47 10.69
CA THR A 211 -8.24 9.38 9.85
C THR A 211 -6.90 8.74 9.46
N MET A 212 -6.22 8.05 10.38
CA MET A 212 -4.97 7.33 10.06
C MET A 212 -5.22 6.21 9.05
N SER A 213 -6.24 5.39 9.27
CA SER A 213 -6.64 4.35 8.33
C SER A 213 -6.92 4.93 6.94
N ALA A 214 -7.63 6.06 6.86
CA ALA A 214 -7.90 6.75 5.60
C ALA A 214 -6.65 7.32 4.91
N VAL A 215 -5.58 7.62 5.65
CA VAL A 215 -4.28 8.03 5.08
C VAL A 215 -3.53 6.81 4.54
N LEU A 216 -3.36 5.78 5.36
CA LEU A 216 -2.58 4.58 5.01
C LEU A 216 -3.17 3.81 3.83
N HIS A 217 -4.50 3.80 3.69
CA HIS A 217 -5.20 3.06 2.64
C HIS A 217 -5.47 3.89 1.36
N GLN A 218 -4.88 5.09 1.21
CA GLN A 218 -4.95 5.79 -0.08
C GLN A 218 -4.08 5.06 -1.10
N SER A 219 -4.61 4.83 -2.30
CA SER A 219 -3.91 4.08 -3.34
C SER A 219 -2.55 4.66 -3.71
N ALA A 220 -2.42 5.99 -3.77
CA ALA A 220 -1.15 6.66 -4.05
C ALA A 220 -0.14 6.47 -2.91
N PHE A 221 -0.59 6.50 -1.65
CA PHE A 221 0.25 6.25 -0.47
C PHE A 221 0.73 4.81 -0.45
N GLN A 222 -0.18 3.84 -0.57
CA GLN A 222 0.17 2.41 -0.62
C GLN A 222 1.11 2.09 -1.77
N SER A 223 0.87 2.65 -2.96
CA SER A 223 1.73 2.38 -4.14
C SER A 223 3.16 2.87 -3.90
N LEU A 224 3.31 4.08 -3.34
CA LEU A 224 4.63 4.63 -3.04
C LEU A 224 5.33 3.87 -1.91
N GLU A 225 4.61 3.56 -0.82
CA GLU A 225 5.16 2.78 0.30
C GLU A 225 5.57 1.37 -0.17
N ALA A 226 4.74 0.70 -0.96
CA ALA A 226 5.02 -0.64 -1.47
C ALA A 226 6.24 -0.66 -2.41
N ALA A 227 6.41 0.36 -3.25
CA ALA A 227 7.56 0.50 -4.14
C ALA A 227 8.87 0.62 -3.33
N TRP A 228 8.91 1.52 -2.35
CA TRP A 228 10.10 1.74 -1.52
C TRP A 228 10.40 0.56 -0.59
N ARG A 229 9.37 -0.06 0.01
CA ARG A 229 9.56 -1.27 0.83
C ARG A 229 9.99 -2.46 0.01
N GLY A 230 9.41 -2.66 -1.19
CA GLY A 230 9.84 -3.72 -2.10
C GLY A 230 11.31 -3.58 -2.52
N LEU A 231 11.74 -2.35 -2.82
CA LEU A 231 13.15 -2.06 -3.09
C LEU A 231 14.03 -2.31 -1.86
N TYR A 232 13.61 -1.86 -0.68
CA TYR A 232 14.35 -2.08 0.57
C TYR A 232 14.53 -3.56 0.87
N THR A 233 13.46 -4.36 0.77
CA THR A 233 13.52 -5.82 0.95
C THR A 233 14.53 -6.42 -0.03
N LEU A 234 14.47 -6.05 -1.32
CA LEU A 234 15.40 -6.57 -2.33
C LEU A 234 16.87 -6.29 -2.02
N VAL A 235 17.21 -5.08 -1.55
CA VAL A 235 18.61 -4.71 -1.25
C VAL A 235 19.08 -5.09 0.16
N SER A 236 18.16 -5.37 1.08
CA SER A 236 18.49 -5.76 2.46
C SER A 236 18.63 -7.26 2.66
N GLU A 237 17.92 -8.07 1.86
CA GLU A 237 18.02 -9.53 1.91
C GLU A 237 19.23 -10.08 1.15
N LEU A 238 19.78 -9.30 0.22
CA LEU A 238 20.86 -9.71 -0.67
C LEU A 238 22.07 -8.81 -0.44
N ASP A 239 23.20 -9.42 -0.09
CA ASP A 239 24.48 -8.71 0.00
C ASP A 239 24.89 -8.23 -1.40
N SER A 240 24.64 -6.96 -1.69
CA SER A 240 25.05 -6.30 -2.92
C SER A 240 26.54 -5.94 -2.84
N ASP A 241 27.38 -6.76 -3.44
CA ASP A 241 28.82 -6.52 -3.59
C ASP A 241 29.16 -6.16 -5.05
N ALA A 242 30.46 -6.20 -5.41
CA ALA A 242 30.91 -5.93 -6.78
C ALA A 242 30.18 -6.78 -7.83
N ASP A 243 29.76 -8.00 -7.47
CA ASP A 243 29.15 -8.99 -8.35
C ASP A 243 27.63 -8.81 -8.53
N LEU A 244 26.92 -8.19 -7.59
CA LEU A 244 25.46 -7.97 -7.65
C LEU A 244 25.14 -6.50 -7.41
N GLN A 245 24.64 -5.82 -8.44
CA GLN A 245 24.45 -4.37 -8.42
C GLN A 245 23.01 -3.98 -8.76
N PHE A 246 22.39 -3.19 -7.89
CA PHE A 246 21.04 -2.66 -8.10
C PHE A 246 21.09 -1.20 -8.54
N TYR A 247 20.22 -0.85 -9.47
CA TYR A 247 20.06 0.52 -9.96
C TYR A 247 18.58 0.86 -10.07
N VAL A 248 18.23 2.09 -9.75
CA VAL A 248 16.84 2.58 -9.82
C VAL A 248 16.73 3.71 -10.83
N LEU A 249 15.71 3.67 -11.67
CA LEU A 249 15.33 4.75 -12.58
C LEU A 249 13.91 5.22 -12.24
N ASP A 250 13.80 6.48 -11.83
CA ASP A 250 12.52 7.13 -11.59
C ASP A 250 11.81 7.46 -12.90
N VAL A 251 10.77 6.70 -13.18
CA VAL A 251 9.96 6.87 -14.38
C VAL A 251 8.61 6.21 -14.15
N THR A 252 7.57 6.83 -14.66
CA THR A 252 6.22 6.26 -14.54
C THR A 252 5.82 5.49 -15.78
N GLN A 253 4.86 4.57 -15.64
CA GLN A 253 4.37 3.78 -16.77
C GLN A 253 3.82 4.67 -17.89
N ASP A 254 3.18 5.79 -17.53
CA ASP A 254 2.66 6.79 -18.47
C ASP A 254 3.78 7.51 -19.22
N GLU A 255 4.89 7.85 -18.55
CA GLU A 255 6.08 8.43 -19.21
C GLU A 255 6.72 7.43 -20.16
N LEU A 256 6.86 6.15 -19.75
CA LEU A 256 7.38 5.09 -20.61
C LEU A 256 6.52 4.93 -21.86
N PHE A 257 5.19 4.90 -21.70
CA PHE A 257 4.27 4.81 -22.82
C PHE A 257 4.36 6.03 -23.74
N ALA A 258 4.46 7.24 -23.16
CA ALA A 258 4.61 8.47 -23.93
C ALA A 258 5.92 8.50 -24.73
N ASP A 259 7.03 8.07 -24.14
CA ASP A 259 8.35 7.97 -24.78
C ASP A 259 8.34 6.98 -25.95
N VAL A 260 7.81 5.77 -25.72
CA VAL A 260 7.64 4.74 -26.76
C VAL A 260 6.74 5.23 -27.90
N ARG A 261 5.62 5.87 -27.57
CA ARG A 261 4.69 6.41 -28.57
C ARG A 261 5.33 7.53 -29.39
N ALA A 262 6.15 8.39 -28.75
CA ALA A 262 6.87 9.46 -29.43
C ALA A 262 7.95 8.92 -30.39
N ALA A 263 8.64 7.83 -30.01
CA ALA A 263 9.63 7.15 -30.86
C ALA A 263 9.00 6.37 -32.03
N ALA A 264 7.70 6.05 -31.94
CA ALA A 264 6.94 5.34 -32.95
C ALA A 264 7.60 4.01 -33.36
N ALA A 265 7.97 3.85 -34.64
CA ALA A 265 8.59 2.63 -35.17
C ALA A 265 10.09 2.50 -34.82
N ASP A 266 10.77 3.61 -34.54
CA ASP A 266 12.21 3.62 -34.26
C ASP A 266 12.47 3.87 -32.78
N LEU A 267 12.44 2.80 -31.97
CA LEU A 267 12.70 2.95 -30.53
C LEU A 267 14.11 3.47 -30.22
N ARG A 268 15.04 3.52 -31.18
CA ARG A 268 16.37 4.12 -30.96
C ARG A 268 16.30 5.61 -30.64
N GLN A 269 15.19 6.26 -30.97
CA GLN A 269 14.93 7.65 -30.65
C GLN A 269 14.33 7.85 -29.25
N SER A 270 13.95 6.77 -28.56
CA SER A 270 13.39 6.83 -27.22
C SER A 270 14.46 7.12 -26.16
N ALA A 271 14.07 7.83 -25.10
CA ALA A 271 14.91 8.00 -23.92
C ALA A 271 15.25 6.64 -23.28
N LEU A 272 14.30 5.71 -23.32
CA LEU A 272 14.49 4.36 -22.79
C LEU A 272 15.61 3.59 -23.52
N TYR A 273 15.71 3.70 -24.85
CA TYR A 273 16.83 3.10 -25.60
C TYR A 273 18.18 3.67 -25.18
N THR A 274 18.24 4.98 -24.91
CA THR A 274 19.46 5.62 -24.43
C THR A 274 19.92 4.98 -23.11
N HIS A 275 19.01 4.75 -22.16
CA HIS A 275 19.32 4.18 -20.85
C HIS A 275 19.65 2.69 -20.88
N LEU A 276 18.89 1.92 -21.66
CA LEU A 276 19.00 0.47 -21.68
C LEU A 276 20.15 0.00 -22.60
N VAL A 277 20.40 0.71 -23.69
CA VAL A 277 21.26 0.24 -24.78
C VAL A 277 22.47 1.15 -25.02
N ASP A 278 22.28 2.45 -25.28
CA ASP A 278 23.42 3.29 -25.69
C ASP A 278 24.44 3.49 -24.55
N ARG A 279 23.95 3.79 -23.34
CA ARG A 279 24.82 4.02 -22.17
C ARG A 279 25.59 2.77 -21.74
N THR A 280 25.07 1.58 -22.07
CA THR A 280 25.70 0.29 -21.73
C THR A 280 26.70 -0.19 -22.79
N ARG A 281 26.69 0.38 -24.00
CA ARG A 281 27.62 0.06 -25.10
C ARG A 281 28.90 0.90 -25.11
N VAL A 282 29.00 1.92 -24.25
CA VAL A 282 30.21 2.74 -24.11
C VAL A 282 31.35 1.89 -23.52
N PRO A 283 32.61 2.00 -24.01
CA PRO A 283 33.73 1.26 -23.45
C PRO A 283 33.86 1.49 -21.93
N GLY A 284 33.91 0.39 -21.17
CA GLY A 284 33.98 0.42 -19.70
C GLY A 284 32.61 0.36 -18.99
N SER A 285 31.51 0.51 -19.73
CA SER A 285 30.18 0.17 -19.22
C SER A 285 29.90 -1.34 -19.35
N GLN A 286 28.93 -1.83 -18.57
CA GLN A 286 28.46 -3.21 -18.62
C GLN A 286 26.97 -3.25 -19.00
N PRO A 287 26.49 -4.26 -19.72
CA PRO A 287 25.06 -4.39 -20.06
C PRO A 287 24.21 -4.79 -18.84
N TRP A 288 22.93 -4.43 -18.90
CA TRP A 288 21.94 -4.85 -17.91
C TRP A 288 21.72 -6.36 -17.99
N SER A 289 21.58 -7.00 -16.83
CA SER A 289 21.31 -8.44 -16.73
C SER A 289 19.83 -8.75 -16.55
N LEU A 290 19.10 -7.85 -15.90
CA LEU A 290 17.68 -7.99 -15.57
C LEU A 290 17.04 -6.61 -15.46
N LEU A 291 15.82 -6.48 -16.00
CA LEU A 291 15.01 -5.26 -15.92
C LEU A 291 13.75 -5.59 -15.11
N ILE A 292 13.51 -4.86 -14.03
CA ILE A 292 12.34 -5.01 -13.16
C ILE A 292 11.47 -3.78 -13.31
N GLY A 293 10.20 -3.96 -13.66
CA GLY A 293 9.20 -2.90 -13.67
C GLY A 293 8.27 -3.00 -12.47
N ASP A 294 8.27 -1.99 -11.61
CA ASP A 294 7.24 -1.82 -10.59
C ASP A 294 5.97 -1.22 -11.19
N TYR A 295 5.42 -1.94 -12.17
CA TYR A 295 4.19 -1.62 -12.87
C TYR A 295 3.34 -2.87 -13.04
N ALA A 296 2.06 -2.65 -13.35
CA ALA A 296 1.15 -3.71 -13.73
C ALA A 296 0.77 -3.58 -15.21
N PHE A 297 0.77 -4.69 -15.93
CA PHE A 297 0.40 -4.75 -17.35
C PHE A 297 -0.79 -5.67 -17.57
N GLY A 298 -1.76 -5.20 -18.34
CA GLY A 298 -2.98 -5.93 -18.66
C GLY A 298 -3.18 -6.16 -20.15
N SER A 299 -4.43 -6.41 -20.50
CA SER A 299 -4.87 -6.72 -21.86
C SER A 299 -5.13 -5.48 -22.73
N SER A 300 -4.95 -4.27 -22.18
CA SER A 300 -5.18 -3.00 -22.87
C SER A 300 -4.23 -2.78 -24.06
N ALA A 301 -4.64 -1.95 -25.03
CA ALA A 301 -3.81 -1.70 -26.21
C ALA A 301 -2.50 -0.98 -25.87
N GLU A 302 -2.56 -0.08 -24.88
CA GLU A 302 -1.41 0.66 -24.39
C GLU A 302 -0.43 -0.27 -23.66
N ASP A 303 -0.93 -1.14 -22.77
CA ASP A 303 -0.10 -2.09 -22.02
C ASP A 303 0.60 -3.08 -22.98
N VAL A 304 -0.11 -3.65 -23.95
CA VAL A 304 0.47 -4.60 -24.91
C VAL A 304 1.53 -3.93 -25.79
N ALA A 305 1.29 -2.70 -26.24
CA ALA A 305 2.26 -1.96 -27.04
C ALA A 305 3.52 -1.61 -26.23
N LEU A 306 3.35 -1.19 -24.98
CA LEU A 306 4.47 -0.89 -24.08
C LEU A 306 5.27 -2.16 -23.74
N LEU A 307 4.61 -3.29 -23.43
CA LEU A 307 5.28 -4.57 -23.23
C LEU A 307 6.10 -4.98 -24.46
N ALA A 308 5.54 -4.84 -25.66
CA ALA A 308 6.27 -5.15 -26.88
C ALA A 308 7.54 -4.30 -27.04
N ALA A 309 7.47 -3.00 -26.74
CA ALA A 309 8.63 -2.13 -26.76
C ALA A 309 9.67 -2.50 -25.68
N LEU A 310 9.23 -2.74 -24.44
CA LEU A 310 10.10 -3.13 -23.32
C LEU A 310 10.80 -4.46 -23.58
N GLY A 311 10.10 -5.45 -24.12
CA GLY A 311 10.70 -6.74 -24.47
C GLY A 311 11.70 -6.60 -25.63
N ALA A 312 11.40 -5.79 -26.64
CA ALA A 312 12.31 -5.54 -27.75
C ALA A 312 13.59 -4.82 -27.27
N LEU A 313 13.46 -3.84 -26.37
CA LEU A 313 14.57 -3.14 -25.76
C LEU A 313 15.36 -4.03 -24.79
N GLY A 314 14.69 -4.85 -23.98
CA GLY A 314 15.32 -5.83 -23.09
C GLY A 314 16.19 -6.82 -23.87
N ALA A 315 15.70 -7.28 -25.02
CA ALA A 315 16.46 -8.13 -25.92
C ALA A 315 17.70 -7.45 -26.52
N GLN A 316 17.65 -6.14 -26.77
CA GLN A 316 18.80 -5.35 -27.23
C GLN A 316 19.78 -5.02 -26.11
N ALA A 317 19.28 -4.88 -24.87
CA ALA A 317 20.05 -4.57 -23.67
C ALA A 317 20.72 -5.81 -23.05
N GLY A 318 20.20 -7.01 -23.32
CA GLY A 318 20.70 -8.28 -22.77
C GLY A 318 20.05 -8.70 -21.45
N GLY A 319 18.98 -8.02 -21.03
CA GLY A 319 18.25 -8.32 -19.79
C GLY A 319 16.74 -8.45 -20.05
N PRO A 320 16.08 -9.55 -19.61
CA PRO A 320 14.64 -9.67 -19.72
C PRO A 320 13.92 -8.65 -18.83
N PHE A 321 12.70 -8.31 -19.20
CA PHE A 321 11.83 -7.44 -18.44
C PHE A 321 10.80 -8.25 -17.64
N ILE A 322 10.75 -8.07 -16.32
CA ILE A 322 9.80 -8.70 -15.42
C ILE A 322 8.93 -7.64 -14.73
N ALA A 323 7.62 -7.84 -14.72
CA ALA A 323 6.66 -6.94 -14.06
C ALA A 323 5.42 -7.69 -13.53
N THR A 324 4.46 -6.95 -12.97
CA THR A 324 3.19 -7.51 -12.47
C THR A 324 2.21 -7.72 -13.61
N ALA A 325 1.51 -8.86 -13.62
CA ALA A 325 0.32 -9.05 -14.45
C ALA A 325 -0.92 -8.45 -13.78
N LYS A 326 -1.69 -7.63 -14.51
CA LYS A 326 -3.04 -7.23 -14.09
C LYS A 326 -3.98 -8.45 -14.14
N LEU A 327 -4.96 -8.47 -13.25
CA LEU A 327 -5.94 -9.55 -13.11
C LEU A 327 -6.84 -9.72 -14.34
N ASP A 328 -7.00 -8.67 -15.15
CA ASP A 328 -7.77 -8.70 -16.39
C ASP A 328 -7.20 -9.67 -17.43
N LEU A 329 -5.90 -9.98 -17.38
CA LEU A 329 -5.27 -11.02 -18.22
C LEU A 329 -5.84 -12.41 -17.94
N MET A 330 -6.24 -12.67 -16.69
CA MET A 330 -6.93 -13.91 -16.29
C MET A 330 -8.45 -13.79 -16.39
N GLY A 331 -8.98 -12.62 -16.76
CA GLY A 331 -10.41 -12.35 -16.75
C GLY A 331 -11.03 -12.26 -15.34
N CYS A 332 -10.22 -11.87 -14.35
CA CYS A 332 -10.63 -11.70 -12.96
C CYS A 332 -10.86 -10.23 -12.63
N ALA A 333 -11.91 -9.93 -11.85
CA ALA A 333 -12.16 -8.60 -11.30
C ALA A 333 -11.46 -8.37 -9.96
N SER A 334 -11.18 -9.45 -9.20
CA SER A 334 -10.43 -9.39 -7.95
C SER A 334 -9.48 -10.58 -7.80
N SER A 335 -8.46 -10.42 -6.95
CA SER A 335 -7.47 -11.46 -6.66
C SER A 335 -8.13 -12.71 -6.07
N GLN A 336 -9.25 -12.55 -5.35
CA GLN A 336 -10.02 -13.65 -4.74
C GLN A 336 -10.64 -14.61 -5.76
N GLU A 337 -10.74 -14.22 -7.03
CA GLU A 337 -11.22 -15.07 -8.12
C GLU A 337 -10.12 -15.95 -8.74
N LEU A 338 -8.84 -15.61 -8.54
CA LEU A 338 -7.70 -16.36 -9.10
C LEU A 338 -7.67 -17.85 -8.70
N PRO A 339 -8.05 -18.27 -7.47
CA PRO A 339 -8.02 -19.69 -7.12
C PRO A 339 -9.00 -20.58 -7.91
N ASP A 340 -10.01 -20.00 -8.57
CA ASP A 340 -11.01 -20.75 -9.35
C ASP A 340 -11.04 -20.35 -10.83
N PRO A 341 -10.25 -21.02 -11.70
CA PRO A 341 -10.29 -20.79 -13.14
C PRO A 341 -11.64 -21.01 -13.83
N ALA A 342 -12.61 -21.67 -13.18
CA ALA A 342 -13.91 -21.91 -13.79
C ALA A 342 -14.79 -20.66 -13.88
N ILE A 343 -14.51 -19.63 -13.08
CA ILE A 343 -15.27 -18.36 -13.07
C ILE A 343 -14.61 -17.25 -13.88
N TRP A 344 -13.41 -17.50 -14.42
CA TRP A 344 -12.66 -16.54 -15.20
C TRP A 344 -13.36 -16.18 -16.50
N GLN A 345 -13.37 -14.88 -16.81
CA GLN A 345 -13.98 -14.39 -18.04
C GLN A 345 -13.01 -14.49 -19.21
N SER A 346 -13.56 -14.73 -20.40
CA SER A 346 -12.75 -14.64 -21.62
C SER A 346 -12.45 -13.17 -21.93
N MET A 347 -11.20 -12.91 -22.32
CA MET A 347 -10.78 -11.62 -22.84
C MET A 347 -11.63 -11.22 -24.06
N ASP A 348 -11.84 -9.92 -24.29
CA ASP A 348 -12.50 -9.46 -25.50
C ASP A 348 -11.70 -9.86 -26.75
N SER A 349 -12.38 -10.03 -27.89
CA SER A 349 -11.73 -10.57 -29.09
C SER A 349 -10.55 -9.73 -29.59
N GLY A 350 -10.62 -8.40 -29.44
CA GLY A 350 -9.56 -7.49 -29.87
C GLY A 350 -8.35 -7.54 -28.94
N ALA A 351 -8.57 -7.59 -27.64
CA ALA A 351 -7.51 -7.81 -26.67
C ALA A 351 -6.89 -9.20 -26.80
N ALA A 352 -7.69 -10.25 -27.01
CA ALA A 352 -7.20 -11.61 -27.22
C ALA A 352 -6.33 -11.72 -28.49
N GLU A 353 -6.68 -11.01 -29.57
CA GLU A 353 -5.87 -10.95 -30.78
C GLU A 353 -4.52 -10.25 -30.53
N ARG A 354 -4.53 -9.08 -29.87
CA ARG A 354 -3.32 -8.32 -29.51
C ARG A 354 -2.41 -9.11 -28.58
N TRP A 355 -2.99 -9.72 -27.54
CA TRP A 355 -2.27 -10.54 -26.57
C TRP A 355 -1.63 -11.76 -27.25
N ARG A 356 -2.38 -12.48 -28.09
CA ARG A 356 -1.85 -13.61 -28.87
C ARG A 356 -0.73 -13.17 -29.81
N ALA A 357 -0.87 -12.03 -30.48
CA ALA A 357 0.18 -11.50 -31.36
C ALA A 357 1.47 -11.20 -30.58
N LEU A 358 1.38 -10.63 -29.38
CA LEU A 358 2.54 -10.44 -28.49
C LEU A 358 3.18 -11.78 -28.16
N ARG A 359 2.39 -12.73 -27.63
CA ARG A 359 2.88 -14.03 -27.14
C ARG A 359 3.52 -14.90 -28.22
N THR A 360 3.08 -14.82 -29.47
CA THR A 360 3.69 -15.58 -30.58
C THR A 360 4.89 -14.88 -31.22
N SER A 361 5.19 -13.65 -30.80
CA SER A 361 6.36 -12.91 -31.29
C SER A 361 7.65 -13.37 -30.63
N TRP A 362 8.79 -13.06 -31.25
CA TRP A 362 10.11 -13.32 -30.65
C TRP A 362 10.34 -12.49 -29.38
N ILE A 363 9.64 -11.36 -29.25
CA ILE A 363 9.75 -10.42 -28.13
C ILE A 363 9.28 -11.07 -26.83
N ALA A 364 8.26 -11.93 -26.89
CA ALA A 364 7.65 -12.55 -25.72
C ALA A 364 8.63 -13.37 -24.87
N THR A 365 9.71 -13.89 -25.48
CA THR A 365 10.75 -14.66 -24.77
C THR A 365 11.53 -13.83 -23.74
N TRP A 366 11.53 -12.51 -23.89
CA TRP A 366 12.20 -11.53 -23.03
C TRP A 366 11.29 -10.88 -22.01
N LEU A 367 10.04 -11.32 -21.93
CA LEU A 367 9.01 -10.76 -21.07
C LEU A 367 8.57 -11.81 -20.05
N GLY A 368 8.65 -11.48 -18.77
CA GLY A 368 8.02 -12.23 -17.68
C GLY A 368 6.96 -11.37 -17.01
N LEU A 369 5.77 -11.92 -16.78
CA LEU A 369 4.79 -11.29 -15.88
C LEU A 369 4.48 -12.24 -14.74
N ALA A 370 4.28 -11.70 -13.54
CA ALA A 370 4.01 -12.48 -12.35
C ALA A 370 2.74 -12.01 -11.61
N LEU A 371 2.05 -12.93 -10.95
CA LEU A 371 0.91 -12.67 -10.06
C LEU A 371 0.75 -13.81 -9.04
N PRO A 372 0.03 -13.63 -7.91
CA PRO A 372 -0.52 -12.37 -7.41
C PRO A 372 0.55 -11.50 -6.73
N ARG A 373 0.13 -10.35 -6.16
CA ARG A 373 1.01 -9.50 -5.34
C ARG A 373 1.41 -10.18 -4.03
N VAL A 374 2.47 -9.67 -3.39
CA VAL A 374 3.07 -10.23 -2.16
C VAL A 374 3.00 -9.21 -1.03
N LEU A 375 2.74 -9.64 0.20
CA LEU A 375 2.65 -8.79 1.38
C LEU A 375 4.05 -8.25 1.72
N VAL A 376 4.19 -6.92 1.77
CA VAL A 376 5.50 -6.27 2.02
C VAL A 376 5.65 -5.68 3.42
N ARG A 377 4.57 -5.59 4.20
CA ARG A 377 4.58 -5.10 5.58
C ARG A 377 3.48 -5.77 6.40
N LEU A 378 3.73 -6.01 7.69
CA LEU A 378 2.66 -6.39 8.62
C LEU A 378 1.73 -5.19 8.91
N PRO A 379 0.41 -5.39 9.03
CA PRO A 379 -0.49 -4.33 9.48
C PRO A 379 -0.07 -3.75 10.84
N TYR A 380 -0.27 -2.45 11.04
CA TYR A 380 0.01 -1.80 12.31
C TYR A 380 -1.06 -2.17 13.35
N GLY A 381 -0.61 -2.43 14.58
CA GLY A 381 -1.47 -2.78 15.71
C GLY A 381 -0.82 -3.80 16.64
N SER A 382 -1.58 -4.22 17.64
CA SER A 382 -1.10 -5.11 18.71
C SER A 382 -0.68 -6.52 18.23
N ARG A 383 -1.22 -6.97 17.09
CA ARG A 383 -0.92 -8.28 16.47
C ARG A 383 0.10 -8.22 15.33
N GLY A 384 0.47 -7.03 14.88
CA GLY A 384 1.41 -6.82 13.79
C GLY A 384 2.53 -5.89 14.23
N GLU A 385 2.74 -4.80 13.49
CA GLU A 385 3.73 -3.78 13.87
C GLU A 385 3.15 -2.82 14.92
N PRO A 386 3.68 -2.79 16.16
CA PRO A 386 3.15 -1.92 17.20
C PRO A 386 3.41 -0.44 16.90
N ILE A 387 2.52 0.43 17.38
CA ILE A 387 2.71 1.88 17.36
C ILE A 387 2.63 2.45 18.78
N ASP A 388 3.30 3.58 19.03
CA ASP A 388 3.43 4.13 20.38
C ASP A 388 2.54 5.37 20.62
N ALA A 389 2.21 6.13 19.58
CA ALA A 389 1.64 7.47 19.76
C ALA A 389 0.15 7.48 20.16
N PHE A 390 -0.62 6.47 19.76
CA PHE A 390 -2.05 6.32 20.06
C PHE A 390 -2.50 4.86 19.90
N ALA A 391 -3.68 4.51 20.40
CA ALA A 391 -4.24 3.17 20.20
C ALA A 391 -4.75 3.05 18.75
N PHE A 392 -4.19 2.12 17.98
CA PHE A 392 -4.52 1.93 16.57
C PHE A 392 -4.48 0.46 16.19
N GLU A 393 -5.40 0.06 15.33
CA GLU A 393 -5.44 -1.24 14.66
C GLU A 393 -5.76 -0.95 13.20
N GLU A 394 -4.81 -1.16 12.29
CA GLU A 394 -4.95 -0.84 10.86
C GLU A 394 -6.04 -1.69 10.20
N ILE A 395 -6.10 -2.98 10.56
CA ILE A 395 -7.07 -3.96 10.03
C ILE A 395 -7.78 -4.68 11.20
N PRO A 396 -8.79 -4.04 11.84
CA PRO A 396 -9.42 -4.58 13.05
C PRO A 396 -10.12 -5.93 12.82
N ALA A 397 -10.79 -6.10 11.68
CA ALA A 397 -11.56 -7.30 11.33
C ALA A 397 -10.72 -8.40 10.64
N GLY A 398 -9.56 -8.05 10.08
CA GLY A 398 -8.64 -8.97 9.40
C GLY A 398 -9.02 -9.37 7.97
N ASP A 399 -10.21 -9.00 7.48
CA ASP A 399 -10.79 -9.46 6.21
C ASP A 399 -10.78 -8.42 5.07
N ASP A 400 -10.37 -7.17 5.33
CA ASP A 400 -10.22 -6.18 4.26
C ASP A 400 -8.94 -6.42 3.45
N HIS A 401 -9.09 -7.15 2.35
CA HIS A 401 -7.99 -7.51 1.47
C HIS A 401 -7.21 -6.30 0.92
N ASN A 402 -7.88 -5.17 0.65
CA ASN A 402 -7.23 -4.00 0.05
C ASN A 402 -6.51 -3.12 1.10
N ALA A 403 -6.78 -3.34 2.38
CA ALA A 403 -6.11 -2.63 3.47
C ALA A 403 -4.65 -3.11 3.65
N TYR A 404 -4.34 -4.35 3.29
CA TYR A 404 -2.97 -4.86 3.33
C TYR A 404 -2.06 -4.13 2.32
N LEU A 405 -0.80 -3.93 2.72
CA LEU A 405 0.22 -3.37 1.85
C LEU A 405 0.80 -4.45 0.93
N TRP A 406 0.21 -4.57 -0.26
CA TRP A 406 0.64 -5.50 -1.30
C TRP A 406 1.67 -4.87 -2.24
N GLY A 407 2.83 -5.51 -2.38
CA GLY A 407 3.89 -5.12 -3.31
C GLY A 407 3.95 -5.98 -4.57
N SER A 408 4.69 -5.47 -5.56
CA SER A 408 4.88 -6.12 -6.85
C SER A 408 5.60 -7.48 -6.70
N PRO A 409 5.08 -8.57 -7.28
CA PRO A 409 5.78 -9.86 -7.31
C PRO A 409 7.06 -9.82 -8.14
N ALA A 410 7.28 -8.76 -8.94
CA ALA A 410 8.51 -8.61 -9.71
C ALA A 410 9.75 -8.47 -8.80
N PHE A 411 9.61 -7.87 -7.62
CA PHE A 411 10.68 -7.83 -6.62
C PHE A 411 11.02 -9.23 -6.10
N ALA A 412 10.02 -10.07 -5.79
CA ALA A 412 10.25 -11.46 -5.39
C ALA A 412 10.93 -12.28 -6.51
N CYS A 413 10.52 -12.08 -7.77
CA CYS A 413 11.21 -12.67 -8.92
C CYS A 413 12.66 -12.20 -9.04
N ALA A 414 12.93 -10.92 -8.78
CA ALA A 414 14.28 -10.36 -8.79
C ALA A 414 15.15 -10.98 -7.68
N SER A 415 14.63 -11.09 -6.45
CA SER A 415 15.33 -11.71 -5.32
C SER A 415 15.75 -13.13 -5.67
N LEU A 416 14.81 -13.94 -6.17
CA LEU A 416 15.07 -15.34 -6.55
C LEU A 416 16.14 -15.49 -7.65
N LEU A 417 16.07 -14.66 -8.71
CA LEU A 417 17.08 -14.70 -9.77
C LEU A 417 18.45 -14.23 -9.29
N ALA A 418 18.49 -13.23 -8.41
CA ALA A 418 19.72 -12.74 -7.81
C ALA A 418 20.33 -13.78 -6.86
N SER A 419 19.53 -14.45 -6.02
CA SER A 419 19.98 -15.58 -5.20
C SER A 419 20.57 -16.71 -6.06
N ALA A 420 19.91 -17.07 -7.16
CA ALA A 420 20.42 -18.09 -8.07
C ALA A 420 21.79 -17.70 -8.67
N TYR A 421 21.98 -16.42 -9.00
CA TYR A 421 23.27 -15.89 -9.44
C TYR A 421 24.32 -15.88 -8.33
N LEU A 422 23.98 -15.50 -7.09
CA LEU A 422 24.91 -15.53 -5.96
C LEU A 422 25.38 -16.96 -5.65
N GLU A 423 24.51 -17.95 -5.82
CA GLU A 423 24.85 -19.36 -5.60
C GLU A 423 25.69 -19.97 -6.74
N ASN A 424 25.44 -19.59 -8.00
CA ASN A 424 25.96 -20.33 -9.17
C ASN A 424 26.70 -19.47 -10.21
N GLY A 425 26.86 -18.16 -9.96
CA GLY A 425 27.34 -17.18 -10.95
C GLY A 425 26.52 -17.23 -12.25
N TRP A 426 27.15 -16.93 -13.39
CA TRP A 426 26.48 -17.08 -14.70
C TRP A 426 26.20 -18.53 -15.12
N SER A 427 26.57 -19.53 -14.31
CA SER A 427 26.09 -20.92 -14.50
C SER A 427 24.66 -21.12 -14.00
N MET A 428 24.10 -20.12 -13.32
CA MET A 428 22.75 -20.16 -12.79
C MET A 428 21.72 -20.57 -13.85
N GLN A 429 20.67 -21.22 -13.40
CA GLN A 429 19.43 -21.37 -14.12
C GLN A 429 18.33 -20.65 -13.34
N PRO A 430 17.36 -20.02 -14.01
CA PRO A 430 16.23 -19.39 -13.32
C PRO A 430 15.49 -20.32 -12.34
N GLY A 431 15.59 -21.64 -12.53
CA GLY A 431 14.97 -22.63 -11.65
C GLY A 431 15.77 -23.03 -10.41
N ASP A 432 16.98 -22.49 -10.20
CA ASP A 432 17.84 -22.89 -9.07
C ASP A 432 17.25 -22.45 -7.72
N CYS A 433 16.74 -21.21 -7.67
CA CYS A 433 16.02 -20.67 -6.51
C CYS A 433 14.58 -20.34 -6.92
N LEU A 434 13.60 -20.97 -6.28
CA LEU A 434 12.18 -20.81 -6.60
C LEU A 434 11.31 -20.38 -5.42
N GLU A 435 11.85 -20.39 -4.19
CA GLU A 435 11.11 -20.12 -2.97
C GLU A 435 11.76 -18.97 -2.20
N LEU A 436 10.94 -17.97 -1.85
CA LEU A 436 11.32 -16.84 -1.02
C LEU A 436 10.72 -17.09 0.37
N GLU A 437 11.56 -17.08 1.39
CA GLU A 437 11.20 -17.38 2.78
C GLU A 437 11.17 -16.08 3.61
N ASP A 438 10.89 -16.21 4.91
CA ASP A 438 10.89 -15.12 5.89
C ASP A 438 10.00 -13.90 5.55
N LEU A 439 8.95 -14.12 4.77
CA LEU A 439 7.97 -13.09 4.43
C LEU A 439 7.03 -12.75 5.60
N PRO A 440 6.47 -11.52 5.64
CA PRO A 440 5.50 -11.12 6.65
C PRO A 440 4.34 -12.11 6.81
N THR A 441 4.11 -12.57 8.05
CA THR A 441 3.00 -13.47 8.42
C THR A 441 2.04 -12.80 9.40
N TYR A 442 0.89 -12.35 8.92
CA TYR A 442 -0.16 -11.80 9.77
C TYR A 442 -1.18 -12.87 10.15
N THR A 443 -1.62 -12.89 11.42
CA THR A 443 -2.65 -13.81 11.90
C THR A 443 -3.84 -13.06 12.50
N TYR A 444 -5.06 -13.46 12.14
CA TYR A 444 -6.29 -12.87 12.63
C TYR A 444 -7.31 -13.95 13.04
N GLN A 445 -8.36 -13.54 13.76
CA GLN A 445 -9.43 -14.43 14.19
C GLN A 445 -10.62 -14.29 13.26
N GLU A 446 -11.09 -15.41 12.71
CA GLU A 446 -12.29 -15.46 11.86
C GLU A 446 -13.16 -16.61 12.34
N ALA A 447 -14.43 -16.34 12.67
CA ALA A 447 -15.38 -17.34 13.18
C ALA A 447 -14.87 -18.19 14.38
N GLY A 448 -13.94 -17.65 15.19
CA GLY A 448 -13.35 -18.35 16.34
C GLY A 448 -12.14 -19.24 16.01
N GLU A 449 -11.70 -19.25 14.74
CA GLU A 449 -10.49 -19.91 14.29
C GLU A 449 -9.37 -18.89 14.03
N THR A 450 -8.13 -19.28 14.35
CA THR A 450 -6.94 -18.47 14.04
C THR A 450 -6.49 -18.78 12.63
N ILE A 451 -6.55 -17.78 11.76
CA ILE A 451 -6.16 -17.89 10.36
C ILE A 451 -4.87 -17.09 10.15
N MET A 452 -3.91 -17.71 9.46
CA MET A 452 -2.74 -17.00 8.93
C MET A 452 -3.08 -16.47 7.52
N GLN A 453 -2.94 -15.17 7.35
CA GLN A 453 -3.02 -14.52 6.05
C GLN A 453 -1.90 -15.06 5.15
N PRO A 454 -2.22 -15.52 3.93
CA PRO A 454 -1.20 -15.94 2.97
C PRO A 454 -0.26 -14.79 2.59
N CYS A 455 1.01 -15.09 2.33
CA CYS A 455 2.02 -14.08 1.98
C CYS A 455 1.80 -13.46 0.60
N ALA A 456 1.17 -14.18 -0.33
CA ALA A 456 0.64 -13.63 -1.57
C ALA A 456 -0.87 -13.39 -1.43
N GLU A 457 -1.47 -12.58 -2.30
CA GLU A 457 -2.88 -12.15 -2.13
C GLU A 457 -3.87 -13.30 -1.89
N VAL A 458 -3.59 -14.47 -2.47
CA VAL A 458 -4.42 -15.67 -2.35
C VAL A 458 -3.60 -16.96 -2.32
N LEU A 459 -4.22 -18.03 -1.79
CA LEU A 459 -3.70 -19.40 -1.93
C LEU A 459 -4.11 -19.98 -3.30
N LEU A 460 -3.13 -20.17 -4.17
CA LEU A 460 -3.34 -20.83 -5.45
C LEU A 460 -3.21 -22.36 -5.32
N GLY A 461 -4.21 -23.08 -5.82
CA GLY A 461 -4.10 -24.53 -6.04
C GLY A 461 -3.43 -24.85 -7.38
N GLU A 462 -3.03 -26.11 -7.59
CA GLU A 462 -2.36 -26.56 -8.82
C GLU A 462 -3.14 -26.23 -10.10
N ARG A 463 -4.47 -26.40 -10.08
CA ARG A 463 -5.34 -26.08 -11.22
C ARG A 463 -5.27 -24.61 -11.60
N ALA A 464 -5.27 -23.71 -10.62
CA ALA A 464 -5.16 -22.27 -10.83
C ALA A 464 -3.77 -21.90 -11.34
N ALA A 465 -2.72 -22.40 -10.70
CA ALA A 465 -1.34 -22.16 -11.12
C ALA A 465 -1.08 -22.62 -12.57
N GLN A 466 -1.61 -23.79 -12.96
CA GLN A 466 -1.49 -24.30 -14.32
C GLN A 466 -2.24 -23.41 -15.34
N ALA A 467 -3.45 -22.95 -15.01
CA ALA A 467 -4.21 -22.04 -15.87
C ALA A 467 -3.49 -20.68 -16.06
N ILE A 468 -2.85 -20.16 -15.01
CA ILE A 468 -2.02 -18.94 -15.08
C ILE A 468 -0.82 -19.15 -16.03
N LEU A 469 -0.13 -20.29 -15.91
CA LEU A 469 1.00 -20.64 -16.78
C LEU A 469 0.61 -20.75 -18.26
N GLU A 470 -0.60 -21.26 -18.56
CA GLU A 470 -1.13 -21.35 -19.92
C GLU A 470 -1.36 -19.96 -20.55
N GLN A 471 -1.64 -18.95 -19.72
CA GLN A 471 -1.69 -17.55 -20.15
C GLN A 471 -0.31 -16.90 -20.31
N GLY A 472 0.77 -17.63 -20.01
CA GLY A 472 2.16 -17.15 -20.12
C GLY A 472 2.65 -16.41 -18.88
N VAL A 473 1.84 -16.34 -17.82
CA VAL A 473 2.14 -15.60 -16.58
C VAL A 473 2.73 -16.55 -15.53
N MET A 474 3.62 -16.07 -14.68
CA MET A 474 4.27 -16.82 -13.61
C MET A 474 3.42 -16.74 -12.32
N PRO A 475 2.88 -17.86 -11.82
CA PRO A 475 2.14 -17.87 -10.56
C PRO A 475 3.08 -17.92 -9.35
N LEU A 476 2.87 -17.02 -8.40
CA LEU A 476 3.43 -17.07 -7.05
C LEU A 476 2.46 -17.80 -6.12
N MET A 477 2.91 -18.91 -5.56
CA MET A 477 2.11 -19.77 -4.69
C MET A 477 2.51 -19.55 -3.24
N SER A 478 1.54 -19.20 -2.40
CA SER A 478 1.72 -19.19 -0.94
C SER A 478 1.54 -20.56 -0.32
N TYR A 479 2.22 -20.80 0.78
CA TYR A 479 2.04 -21.98 1.62
C TYR A 479 1.10 -21.67 2.79
N ARG A 480 0.26 -22.64 3.17
CA ARG A 480 -0.55 -22.49 4.38
C ARG A 480 0.36 -22.52 5.61
N ASN A 481 0.17 -21.57 6.52
CA ASN A 481 0.88 -21.50 7.80
C ASN A 481 2.41 -21.38 7.68
N ARG A 482 2.93 -20.80 6.58
CA ARG A 482 4.37 -20.56 6.39
C ARG A 482 4.57 -19.19 5.72
N GLY A 483 5.53 -18.43 6.23
CA GLY A 483 5.97 -17.13 5.72
C GLY A 483 6.79 -17.23 4.45
N SER A 484 6.22 -17.77 3.37
CA SER A 484 6.97 -18.05 2.14
C SER A 484 6.07 -18.05 0.91
N VAL A 485 6.64 -17.64 -0.22
CA VAL A 485 6.03 -17.76 -1.55
C VAL A 485 6.97 -18.49 -2.49
N ARG A 486 6.39 -19.23 -3.44
CA ARG A 486 7.13 -19.95 -4.47
C ARG A 486 6.69 -19.52 -5.86
N VAL A 487 7.64 -19.14 -6.70
CA VAL A 487 7.40 -19.05 -8.15
C VAL A 487 7.39 -20.48 -8.69
N LEU A 488 6.30 -20.90 -9.34
CA LEU A 488 6.18 -22.29 -9.80
C LEU A 488 7.28 -22.66 -10.81
N ARG A 489 7.57 -21.75 -11.75
CA ARG A 489 8.74 -21.76 -12.63
C ARG A 489 8.92 -20.40 -13.28
N PHE A 490 10.16 -20.07 -13.63
CA PHE A 490 10.44 -18.93 -14.49
C PHE A 490 10.13 -19.27 -15.95
N GLN A 491 9.13 -18.60 -16.49
CA GLN A 491 8.65 -18.77 -17.86
C GLN A 491 8.44 -17.38 -18.48
N SER A 492 8.67 -17.30 -19.78
CA SER A 492 8.35 -16.11 -20.56
C SER A 492 6.87 -16.08 -21.00
N LEU A 493 6.41 -14.92 -21.45
CA LEU A 493 5.08 -14.76 -22.04
C LEU A 493 4.87 -15.61 -23.31
N ALA A 494 5.91 -16.20 -23.88
CA ALA A 494 5.84 -16.83 -25.20
C ALA A 494 4.80 -17.96 -25.29
N ASP A 495 4.22 -18.10 -26.47
CA ASP A 495 3.39 -19.23 -26.90
C ASP A 495 3.98 -19.82 -28.19
N PRO A 496 4.56 -21.05 -28.17
CA PRO A 496 4.57 -22.01 -27.07
C PRO A 496 5.43 -21.56 -25.87
N ALA A 497 5.11 -22.11 -24.69
CA ALA A 497 5.80 -21.80 -23.44
C ALA A 497 7.31 -22.05 -23.55
N THR A 498 8.11 -21.06 -23.14
CA THR A 498 9.57 -21.13 -23.12
C THR A 498 10.12 -20.54 -21.81
N THR A 499 11.30 -20.98 -21.39
CA THR A 499 12.02 -20.36 -20.28
C THR A 499 12.31 -18.89 -20.60
N LEU A 500 12.29 -18.05 -19.57
CA LEU A 500 12.67 -16.64 -19.69
C LEU A 500 14.10 -16.51 -20.25
N ALA A 501 14.25 -15.75 -21.34
CA ALA A 501 15.55 -15.45 -21.93
C ALA A 501 16.35 -14.55 -21.00
N GLY A 502 17.68 -14.66 -21.02
CA GLY A 502 18.54 -13.80 -20.21
C GLY A 502 20.02 -14.15 -20.35
N SER A 503 20.86 -13.46 -19.59
CA SER A 503 22.32 -13.61 -19.61
C SER A 503 22.84 -14.97 -19.10
N TRP A 504 21.94 -15.82 -18.60
CA TRP A 504 22.18 -17.20 -18.12
C TRP A 504 22.03 -18.29 -19.21
N GLN A 505 21.78 -17.91 -20.47
CA GLN A 505 21.61 -18.84 -21.60
C GLN A 505 22.82 -18.91 -22.53
#